data_AF-A0A0S9RFY5-F1
#
_entry.id   AF-A0A0S9RFY5-F1
#
_cell.length_a   1.000
_cell.length_b   1.000
_cell.length_c   1.000
_cell.angle_alpha   90.00
_cell.angle_beta   90.00
_cell.angle_gamma   90.00
#
_symmetry.space_group_name_H-M   'P 1'
#
loop_
_entity.id
_entity.type
_entity.pdbx_description
1 polymer ?
#
loop_
_entity_poly.entity_id
_entity_poly.type
_entity_poly.pdbx_seq_one_letter_code
_entity_poly.pdbx_strand_id
1 'polypeptide(L)'
;MSASAKPKIVPADPALWRQGFLDLRQSVVPCPGYTLQSWGGAHEACVDFLDRWADEAVALGWTTLDVFGVHPEAGTIRPDFCGALVLGTERVSAIAETRMRFVNTTYYRDTPGRPAGAVPIWRFGK
;
A
#
# COMPACT_ATOMS: atom_id res chain seq x y z
N MET A 1 3.41 25.83 -15.95
CA MET A 1 3.62 24.43 -15.49
C MET A 1 3.61 24.46 -13.97
N SER A 2 2.44 24.34 -13.35
CA SER A 2 2.34 24.33 -11.88
C SER A 2 2.91 23.03 -11.35
N ALA A 3 3.94 23.12 -10.50
CA ALA A 3 4.40 22.01 -9.70
C ALA A 3 3.23 21.56 -8.80
N SER A 4 2.66 20.40 -9.09
CA SER A 4 1.65 19.77 -8.25
C SER A 4 2.25 19.62 -6.85
N ALA A 5 1.57 20.16 -5.84
CA ALA A 5 2.02 20.06 -4.46
C ALA A 5 2.13 18.57 -4.12
N LYS A 6 3.34 18.13 -3.72
CA LYS A 6 3.58 16.77 -3.24
C LYS A 6 2.53 16.49 -2.14
N PRO A 7 1.68 15.46 -2.28
CA PRO A 7 0.72 15.11 -1.24
C PRO A 7 1.46 15.00 0.09
N LYS A 8 0.85 15.49 1.18
CA LYS A 8 1.41 15.44 2.53
C LYS A 8 1.98 14.03 2.77
N ILE A 9 3.30 13.94 2.82
CA ILE A 9 4.03 12.69 3.01
C ILE A 9 3.63 12.21 4.40
N VAL A 10 2.75 11.21 4.45
CA VAL A 10 2.61 10.38 5.65
C VAL A 10 4.01 9.79 5.87
N PRO A 11 4.67 10.02 7.02
CA PRO A 11 6.05 9.61 7.21
C PRO A 11 6.26 8.17 6.79
N ALA A 12 7.22 7.95 5.89
CA ALA A 12 7.68 6.64 5.50
C ALA A 12 8.63 6.15 6.59
N ASP A 13 8.14 5.25 7.45
CA ASP A 13 8.90 4.70 8.58
C ASP A 13 8.49 3.22 8.73
N PRO A 14 9.43 2.27 8.58
CA PRO A 14 9.14 0.84 8.69
C PRO A 14 8.49 0.46 10.02
N ALA A 15 8.88 1.12 11.12
CA ALA A 15 8.31 0.87 12.44
C ALA A 15 6.85 1.34 12.52
N LEU A 16 6.54 2.52 11.97
CA LEU A 16 5.16 3.02 11.91
C LEU A 16 4.28 2.20 10.96
N TRP A 17 4.83 1.71 9.85
CA TRP A 17 4.13 0.79 8.96
C TRP A 17 3.80 -0.52 9.67
N ARG A 18 4.78 -1.11 10.35
CA ARG A 18 4.59 -2.34 11.11
C ARG A 18 3.55 -2.16 12.21
N GLN A 19 3.65 -1.07 12.99
CA GLN A 19 2.67 -0.77 14.04
C GLN A 19 1.26 -0.61 13.46
N GLY A 20 1.09 0.24 12.43
CA GLY A 20 -0.22 0.50 11.85
C GLY A 20 -0.84 -0.73 11.19
N PHE A 21 -0.05 -1.52 10.47
CA PHE A 21 -0.55 -2.69 9.74
C PHE A 21 -0.85 -3.88 10.65
N LEU A 22 0.01 -4.17 11.63
CA LEU A 22 -0.18 -5.35 12.49
C LEU A 22 -1.35 -5.20 13.48
N ASP A 23 -1.87 -3.98 13.68
CA ASP A 23 -3.15 -3.77 14.36
C ASP A 23 -4.35 -4.32 13.57
N LEU A 24 -4.19 -4.57 12.26
CA LEU A 24 -5.23 -5.18 11.42
C LEU A 24 -5.23 -6.70 11.58
N ARG A 25 -6.37 -7.24 12.01
CA ARG A 25 -6.59 -8.68 12.14
C ARG A 25 -6.80 -9.33 10.77
N GLN A 26 -6.08 -10.42 10.50
CA GLN A 26 -6.24 -11.21 9.27
C GLN A 26 -7.67 -11.76 9.10
N SER A 27 -8.38 -12.01 10.20
CA SER A 27 -9.75 -12.55 10.18
C SER A 27 -10.86 -11.49 10.01
N VAL A 28 -10.51 -10.22 9.82
CA VAL A 28 -11.47 -9.11 9.68
C VAL A 28 -11.12 -8.30 8.44
N VAL A 29 -12.05 -8.24 7.48
CA VAL A 29 -11.88 -7.43 6.27
C VAL A 29 -11.77 -5.95 6.65
N PRO A 30 -10.67 -5.25 6.28
CA PRO A 30 -10.39 -3.90 6.77
C PRO A 30 -11.16 -2.80 6.01
N CYS A 31 -11.56 -3.06 4.77
CA CYS A 31 -12.30 -2.11 3.92
C CYS A 31 -13.05 -2.84 2.78
N PRO A 32 -14.02 -2.18 2.12
CA PRO A 32 -14.70 -2.73 0.95
C PRO A 32 -13.74 -3.06 -0.20
N GLY A 33 -14.08 -4.09 -0.98
CA GLY A 33 -13.30 -4.56 -2.13
C GLY A 33 -12.50 -5.84 -1.87
N TYR A 34 -12.31 -6.23 -0.61
CA TYR A 34 -11.79 -7.54 -0.24
C TYR A 34 -12.89 -8.54 0.12
N THR A 35 -12.61 -9.82 -0.14
CA THR A 35 -13.25 -10.94 0.55
C THR A 35 -12.35 -11.38 1.71
N LEU A 36 -12.85 -12.22 2.63
CA LEU A 36 -12.00 -12.79 3.68
C LEU A 36 -10.79 -13.54 3.11
N GLN A 37 -10.97 -14.25 1.99
CA GLN A 37 -9.89 -14.98 1.33
C GLN A 37 -8.85 -14.04 0.71
N SER A 38 -9.28 -13.04 -0.07
CA SER A 38 -8.32 -12.13 -0.71
C SER A 38 -7.65 -11.21 0.32
N TRP A 39 -8.33 -10.85 1.41
CA TRP A 39 -7.69 -10.17 2.53
C TRP A 39 -6.65 -11.06 3.22
N GLY A 40 -6.97 -12.33 3.49
CA GLY A 40 -6.03 -13.26 4.11
C GLY A 40 -4.71 -13.35 3.34
N GLY A 41 -4.77 -13.47 2.01
CA GLY A 41 -3.59 -13.49 1.15
C GLY A 41 -2.86 -12.14 1.07
N ALA A 42 -3.59 -11.02 0.98
CA ALA A 42 -2.98 -9.68 0.97
C ALA A 42 -2.29 -9.37 2.31
N HIS A 43 -2.88 -9.79 3.43
CA HIS A 43 -2.31 -9.65 4.77
C HIS A 43 -0.99 -10.40 4.90
N GLU A 44 -0.95 -11.67 4.48
CA GLU A 44 0.30 -12.46 4.46
C GLU A 44 1.38 -11.84 3.57
N ALA A 45 1.01 -11.34 2.39
CA ALA A 45 1.94 -10.66 1.50
C ALA A 45 2.48 -9.36 2.09
N CYS A 46 1.63 -8.61 2.81
CA CYS A 46 2.05 -7.40 3.53
C CYS A 46 2.99 -7.72 4.70
N VAL A 47 2.75 -8.79 5.45
CA VAL A 47 3.65 -9.23 6.53
C VAL A 47 5.01 -9.63 5.96
N ASP A 48 5.06 -10.43 4.89
CA ASP A 48 6.31 -10.79 4.20
C ASP A 48 7.05 -9.54 3.70
N PHE A 49 6.32 -8.56 3.16
CA PHE A 49 6.91 -7.28 2.77
C PHE A 49 7.51 -6.51 3.95
N LEU A 50 6.78 -6.40 5.06
CA LEU A 50 7.24 -5.69 6.24
C LEU A 50 8.52 -6.31 6.83
N ASP A 51 8.68 -7.63 6.71
CA ASP A 51 9.86 -8.35 7.21
C ASP A 51 11.06 -8.25 6.26
N ARG A 52 10.85 -8.16 4.95
CA ARG A 52 11.92 -8.32 3.95
C ARG A 52 12.30 -7.04 3.21
N TRP A 53 11.37 -6.11 3.06
CA TRP A 53 11.47 -5.04 2.07
C TRP A 53 11.18 -3.65 2.63
N ALA A 54 10.62 -3.51 3.84
CA ALA A 54 10.21 -2.21 4.36
C ALA A 54 11.37 -1.19 4.48
N ASP A 55 12.51 -1.62 5.01
CA ASP A 55 13.69 -0.75 5.14
C ASP A 55 14.21 -0.29 3.75
N GLU A 56 14.31 -1.21 2.80
CA GLU A 56 14.74 -0.91 1.44
C GLU A 56 13.74 0.00 0.71
N ALA A 57 12.44 -0.23 0.89
CA ALA A 57 11.40 0.61 0.32
C ALA A 57 11.50 2.06 0.81
N VAL A 58 11.70 2.25 2.12
CA VAL A 58 11.88 3.59 2.68
C VAL A 58 13.17 4.23 2.18
N ALA A 59 14.27 3.49 2.08
CA ALA A 59 15.53 3.98 1.51
C ALA A 59 15.39 4.39 0.03
N LEU A 60 14.54 3.70 -0.74
CA LEU A 60 14.17 4.02 -2.13
C LEU A 60 13.08 5.11 -2.24
N GLY A 61 12.68 5.72 -1.11
CA GLY A 61 11.74 6.83 -1.05
C GLY A 61 10.27 6.45 -1.25
N TRP A 62 9.90 5.18 -1.05
CA TRP A 62 8.49 4.77 -1.10
C TRP A 62 7.73 5.39 0.06
N THR A 63 6.59 6.02 -0.24
CA THR A 63 5.75 6.59 0.79
C THR A 63 4.76 5.56 1.33
N THR A 64 4.21 5.81 2.51
CA THR A 64 3.14 5.00 3.10
C THR A 64 1.96 4.81 2.13
N LEU A 65 1.61 5.84 1.35
CA LEU A 65 0.49 5.76 0.41
C LEU A 65 0.85 5.03 -0.88
N ASP A 66 2.11 5.04 -1.30
CA ASP A 66 2.56 4.22 -2.44
C ASP A 66 2.47 2.73 -2.14
N VAL A 67 2.61 2.33 -0.88
CA VAL A 67 2.61 0.92 -0.46
C VAL A 67 1.24 0.48 0.05
N PHE A 68 0.60 1.27 0.91
CA PHE A 68 -0.59 0.87 1.70
C PHE A 68 -1.81 1.77 1.48
N GLY A 69 -1.76 2.71 0.53
CA GLY A 69 -2.86 3.63 0.26
C GLY A 69 -4.13 2.90 -0.15
N VAL A 70 -5.29 3.40 0.27
CA VAL A 70 -6.63 2.98 -0.20
C VAL A 70 -7.52 4.22 -0.32
N HIS A 71 -8.64 4.10 -1.03
CA HIS A 71 -9.63 5.16 -1.07
C HIS A 71 -10.30 5.30 0.31
N PRO A 72 -10.49 6.53 0.84
CA PRO A 72 -10.99 6.75 2.21
C PRO A 72 -12.40 6.19 2.46
N GLU A 73 -13.28 6.20 1.44
CA GLU A 73 -14.65 5.68 1.54
C GLU A 73 -14.86 4.34 0.82
N ALA A 74 -14.35 4.18 -0.40
CA ALA A 74 -14.55 2.99 -1.23
C ALA A 74 -13.52 1.85 -1.01
N GLY A 75 -12.50 2.05 -0.17
CA GLY A 75 -11.49 1.03 0.10
C GLY A 75 -10.71 0.65 -1.15
N THR A 76 -10.61 -0.64 -1.44
CA THR A 76 -9.91 -1.16 -2.63
C THR A 76 -10.77 -1.22 -3.89
N ILE A 77 -12.07 -0.90 -3.81
CA ILE A 77 -12.97 -0.79 -4.97
C ILE A 77 -12.49 0.31 -5.95
N ARG A 78 -11.74 1.30 -5.45
CA ARG A 78 -11.11 2.37 -6.23
C ARG A 78 -9.60 2.11 -6.41
N PRO A 79 -9.21 1.26 -7.38
CA PRO A 79 -7.82 0.79 -7.53
C PRO A 79 -6.82 1.90 -7.87
N ASP A 80 -7.28 3.02 -8.41
CA ASP A 80 -6.44 4.18 -8.72
C ASP A 80 -5.86 4.87 -7.47
N PHE A 81 -6.50 4.70 -6.30
CA PHE A 81 -5.99 5.15 -4.99
C PHE A 81 -5.05 4.14 -4.31
N CYS A 82 -5.03 2.90 -4.80
CA CYS A 82 -4.48 1.78 -4.06
C CYS A 82 -2.95 1.70 -4.15
N GLY A 83 -2.29 1.54 -3.01
CA GLY A 83 -0.87 1.23 -2.91
C GLY A 83 -0.51 -0.14 -3.50
N ALA A 84 0.77 -0.39 -3.70
CA ALA A 84 1.28 -1.59 -4.35
C ALA A 84 0.77 -2.89 -3.69
N LEU A 85 0.70 -2.95 -2.36
CA LEU A 85 0.37 -4.18 -1.64
C LEU A 85 -1.11 -4.41 -1.41
N VAL A 86 -1.94 -3.40 -1.64
CA VAL A 86 -3.40 -3.51 -1.41
C VAL A 86 -4.16 -3.93 -2.68
N LEU A 87 -3.49 -4.02 -3.83
CA LEU A 87 -4.12 -4.39 -5.12
C LEU A 87 -4.18 -5.91 -5.36
N GLY A 88 -3.41 -6.70 -4.62
CA GLY A 88 -3.29 -8.13 -4.87
C GLY A 88 -2.85 -8.91 -3.64
N THR A 89 -2.61 -10.21 -3.84
CA THR A 89 -2.20 -11.15 -2.78
C THR A 89 -0.81 -11.74 -3.04
N GLU A 90 -0.11 -11.23 -4.05
CA GLU A 90 1.21 -11.74 -4.43
C GLU A 90 2.30 -11.13 -3.55
N ARG A 91 3.32 -11.93 -3.22
CA ARG A 91 4.51 -11.43 -2.52
C ARG A 91 5.39 -10.61 -3.46
N VAL A 92 6.09 -9.64 -2.88
CA VAL A 92 7.06 -8.81 -3.60
C VAL A 92 8.30 -9.65 -3.92
N SER A 93 8.67 -9.67 -5.20
CA SER A 93 9.84 -10.39 -5.72
C SER A 93 11.05 -9.48 -5.91
N ALA A 94 10.85 -8.18 -6.15
CA ALA A 94 11.88 -7.17 -6.22
C ALA A 94 11.31 -5.76 -6.04
N ILE A 95 12.12 -4.84 -5.54
CA ILE A 95 11.78 -3.42 -5.41
C ILE A 95 12.84 -2.55 -6.09
N ALA A 96 12.40 -1.43 -6.65
CA ALA A 96 13.25 -0.39 -7.23
C ALA A 96 12.66 0.98 -6.90
N GLU A 97 13.34 2.06 -7.29
CA GLU A 97 12.89 3.41 -6.98
C GLU A 97 11.45 3.66 -7.45
N THR A 98 11.11 3.38 -8.72
CA THR A 98 9.76 3.72 -9.23
C THR A 98 8.80 2.55 -9.33
N ARG A 99 9.27 1.31 -9.08
CA ARG A 99 8.47 0.10 -9.32
C ARG A 99 8.67 -1.02 -8.31
N MET A 100 7.61 -1.79 -8.10
CA MET A 100 7.60 -2.99 -7.28
C MET A 100 7.15 -4.16 -8.14
N ARG A 101 7.92 -5.26 -8.15
CA ARG A 101 7.62 -6.45 -8.93
C ARG A 101 6.95 -7.51 -8.06
N PHE A 102 5.92 -8.11 -8.63
CA PHE A 102 5.28 -9.33 -8.16
C PHE A 102 5.61 -10.47 -9.13
N VAL A 103 5.00 -11.64 -8.97
CA VAL A 103 5.28 -12.77 -9.87
C VAL A 103 4.75 -12.47 -11.27
N ASN A 104 3.50 -11.99 -11.36
CA ASN A 104 2.85 -11.76 -12.66
C ASN A 104 2.74 -10.29 -13.04
N THR A 105 2.87 -9.38 -12.07
CA THR A 105 2.56 -7.97 -12.27
C THR A 105 3.67 -7.06 -11.78
N THR A 106 3.60 -5.78 -12.17
CA THR A 106 4.52 -4.74 -11.70
C THR A 106 3.72 -3.49 -11.44
N TYR A 107 3.94 -2.92 -10.25
CA TYR A 107 3.32 -1.67 -9.83
C TYR A 107 4.28 -0.50 -10.08
N TYR A 108 3.75 0.62 -10.57
CA TYR A 108 4.49 1.85 -10.85
C TYR A 108 3.91 3.01 -10.03
N ARG A 109 4.72 3.59 -9.13
CA ARG A 109 4.26 4.67 -8.22
C ARG A 109 4.13 6.03 -8.91
N ASP A 110 4.76 6.19 -10.07
CA ASP A 110 4.84 7.41 -10.88
C ASP A 110 3.79 7.48 -12.00
N THR A 111 2.76 6.63 -11.95
CA THR A 111 1.66 6.63 -12.91
C THR A 111 0.98 8.03 -12.96
N PRO A 112 0.92 8.69 -14.13
CA PRO A 112 0.26 10.00 -14.26
C PRO A 112 -1.23 9.94 -13.92
N GLY A 113 -1.75 11.00 -13.32
CA GLY A 113 -3.19 11.14 -13.05
C GLY A 113 -3.68 10.42 -11.80
N ARG A 114 -2.78 9.92 -10.94
CA ARG A 114 -3.18 9.35 -9.64
C ARG A 114 -3.93 10.38 -8.80
N PRO A 115 -5.13 10.04 -8.31
CA PRO A 115 -5.88 10.93 -7.44
C PRO A 115 -5.17 11.19 -6.11
N ALA A 116 -5.41 12.37 -5.54
CA ALA A 116 -5.01 12.68 -4.17
C ALA A 116 -6.07 12.22 -3.16
N GLY A 117 -5.68 12.11 -1.88
CA GLY A 117 -6.62 11.83 -0.78
C GLY A 117 -6.69 10.37 -0.34
N ALA A 118 -5.79 9.51 -0.80
CA ALA A 118 -5.64 8.17 -0.24
C ALA A 118 -5.27 8.24 1.25
N VAL A 119 -5.73 7.23 1.99
CA VAL A 119 -5.35 6.99 3.39
C VAL A 119 -4.67 5.64 3.50
N PRO A 120 -3.76 5.40 4.46
CA PRO A 120 -3.26 4.05 4.68
C PRO A 120 -4.40 3.14 5.13
N ILE A 121 -4.37 1.88 4.73
CA ILE A 121 -5.45 0.90 4.98
C ILE A 121 -5.87 0.79 6.46
N TRP A 122 -4.95 0.97 7.41
CA TRP A 122 -5.26 0.94 8.85
C TRP A 122 -5.98 2.18 9.40
N ARG A 123 -6.15 3.22 8.56
CA ARG A 123 -6.94 4.43 8.84
C ARG A 123 -8.29 4.42 8.12
N PHE A 124 -8.61 3.40 7.35
CA PHE A 124 -9.93 3.31 6.71
C PHE A 124 -11.05 3.35 7.76
N GLY A 125 -12.02 4.24 7.56
CA GLY A 125 -13.16 4.41 8.47
C GLY A 125 -12.85 5.00 9.85
N LYS A 126 -11.66 5.59 10.06
CA LYS A 126 -11.25 6.25 11.31
C LYS A 126 -11.11 7.76 11.16
#